data_AF-A0AAD8I439-F1
#
_entry.id   AF-A0AAD8I439-F1
#
_cell.length_a   1.000
_cell.length_b   1.000
_cell.length_c   1.000
_cell.angle_alpha   90.00
_cell.angle_beta   90.00
_cell.angle_gamma   90.00
#
_symmetry.space_group_name_H-M   'P 1'
#
loop_
_entity.id
_entity.type
_entity.pdbx_description
1 polymer ?
#
loop_
_entity_poly.entity_id
_entity_poly.type
_entity_poly.pdbx_seq_one_letter_code
_entity_poly.pdbx_strand_id
1 'polypeptide(L)'
;MSITLLRFFVFAFAAAWLASSICVNALRPKYFCVVPFYVRGASETTYGDFIQKLRYEMGSQATIYGIPQLREASSWTSADADRYVLVTLYNSAGASITVAIDKVNVNLVGFRVGYDSYFFPSHYGPETSNLFTGTKRYLIHFNETYSDMEKAAGTTRKSIKLGMRELDKAIQALYDKQFSAWASSLLIVIQMIPEAVRYRYVEKLVLQYISDVESDVFLPTAAMIAFEDNWISLCNRITNSIGGLIYPPFMLPDGSNQEVPITSVFLTLRLNIGVILFFCHPATSVPPFASTCQNIPEYTVMIRGRNKYCVDVELNNFNDGDSIILYPCKSLHNETYAANQLWTIKKDGTIQSGGKCLYASGLTAGQYVNIHNCATAPVPDAIKWKINDNGNIENLKYGLVLSAFHGSVYSKLTLETNTYASSQGWRLGNNTEPVVTPIVGFESKCMHTGTLKLVQCTNTNVEKWELYPDGTVRPSTNTVYCITSKPSETGDTSCSGGNGERWLFNLDGSISDASNTHVLQVNKTYNTETGVRSADSPTDRQTWSINTLY
;
A
#
# COMPACT_ATOMS: atom_id res chain seq x y z
N MET A 1 48.54 -3.51 -40.05
CA MET A 1 48.56 -2.52 -38.94
C MET A 1 47.70 -1.36 -39.43
N SER A 2 46.59 -0.93 -38.88
CA SER A 2 45.84 -1.19 -37.65
C SER A 2 44.42 -0.61 -37.89
N ILE A 3 43.44 -0.93 -37.05
CA ILE A 3 42.12 -0.25 -36.94
C ILE A 3 41.08 -0.55 -38.04
N THR A 4 40.53 -1.78 -38.11
CA THR A 4 39.12 -2.00 -38.57
C THR A 4 38.57 -3.40 -38.28
N LEU A 5 38.98 -4.05 -37.19
CA LEU A 5 38.49 -5.40 -36.84
C LEU A 5 38.48 -5.62 -35.32
N LEU A 6 37.78 -4.75 -34.60
CA LEU A 6 37.45 -5.00 -33.19
C LEU A 6 36.19 -4.23 -32.75
N ARG A 7 35.11 -4.32 -33.53
CA ARG A 7 33.77 -3.83 -33.15
C ARG A 7 32.62 -4.78 -33.53
N PHE A 8 32.91 -6.05 -33.79
CA PHE A 8 31.91 -7.05 -34.17
C PHE A 8 31.75 -8.23 -33.20
N PHE A 9 32.40 -8.21 -32.03
CA PHE A 9 32.37 -9.34 -31.09
C PHE A 9 31.88 -9.03 -29.66
N VAL A 10 31.18 -7.91 -29.43
CA VAL A 10 30.59 -7.61 -28.10
C VAL A 10 29.06 -7.44 -28.12
N PHE A 11 28.40 -7.57 -29.28
CA PHE A 11 26.94 -7.46 -29.39
C PHE A 11 26.19 -8.81 -29.46
N ALA A 12 26.78 -9.89 -28.94
CA ALA A 12 26.14 -11.22 -28.96
C ALA A 12 25.78 -11.79 -27.57
N PHE A 13 26.11 -11.11 -26.46
CA PHE A 13 25.78 -11.59 -25.10
C PHE A 13 24.81 -10.70 -24.31
N ALA A 14 24.29 -9.62 -24.90
CA ALA A 14 23.25 -8.78 -24.27
C ALA A 14 21.84 -8.98 -24.86
N ALA A 15 21.67 -9.83 -25.89
CA ALA A 15 20.39 -10.05 -26.57
C ALA A 15 19.74 -11.41 -26.24
N ALA A 16 20.22 -12.13 -25.23
CA ALA A 16 19.71 -13.44 -24.82
C ALA A 16 18.89 -13.41 -23.50
N TRP A 17 18.60 -12.23 -22.94
CA TRP A 17 17.79 -12.08 -21.72
C TRP A 17 16.47 -11.31 -21.94
N LEU A 18 16.03 -11.19 -23.19
CA LEU A 18 14.73 -10.60 -23.56
C LEU A 18 13.92 -11.46 -24.55
N ALA A 19 14.24 -12.76 -24.68
CA ALA A 19 13.55 -13.65 -25.63
C ALA A 19 13.08 -14.96 -24.98
N SER A 20 12.10 -14.86 -24.09
CA SER A 20 11.07 -15.90 -23.93
C SER A 20 9.75 -15.29 -23.44
N SER A 21 9.23 -14.33 -24.20
CA SER A 21 7.85 -13.86 -24.12
C SER A 21 7.48 -13.35 -25.50
N ILE A 22 6.83 -14.19 -26.31
CA ILE A 22 6.26 -13.75 -27.59
C ILE A 22 4.98 -12.98 -27.25
N CYS A 23 5.10 -11.67 -27.03
CA CYS A 23 4.01 -10.73 -27.20
C CYS A 23 4.27 -9.95 -28.49
N VAL A 24 4.06 -10.60 -29.64
CA VAL A 24 4.06 -9.92 -30.94
C VAL A 24 2.62 -9.56 -31.26
N ASN A 25 2.30 -8.27 -31.21
CA ASN A 25 1.07 -7.73 -31.77
C ASN A 25 1.17 -7.78 -33.31
N ALA A 26 0.83 -8.93 -33.90
CA ALA A 26 0.57 -9.05 -35.33
C ALA A 26 -0.44 -10.17 -35.60
N LEU A 27 -1.67 -9.77 -35.95
CA LEU A 27 -2.66 -10.47 -36.79
C LEU A 27 -2.88 -12.01 -36.60
N ARG A 28 -3.85 -12.37 -35.71
CA ARG A 28 -4.56 -13.68 -35.47
C ARG A 28 -3.72 -14.84 -34.87
N PRO A 29 -4.29 -15.79 -34.05
CA PRO A 29 -5.52 -15.83 -33.23
C PRO A 29 -5.28 -15.28 -31.80
N LYS A 30 -6.35 -15.10 -31.00
CA LYS A 30 -6.33 -14.51 -29.65
C LYS A 30 -5.50 -15.33 -28.66
N TYR A 31 -4.35 -14.82 -28.22
CA TYR A 31 -3.55 -15.40 -27.14
C TYR A 31 -3.73 -14.56 -25.87
N PHE A 32 -4.24 -15.17 -24.80
CA PHE A 32 -4.14 -14.58 -23.46
C PHE A 32 -2.67 -14.49 -23.05
N CYS A 33 -2.29 -13.45 -22.29
CA CYS A 33 -0.96 -13.40 -21.70
C CYS A 33 -0.80 -14.60 -20.74
N VAL A 34 0.18 -15.46 -21.03
CA VAL A 34 0.52 -16.60 -20.17
C VAL A 34 1.76 -16.23 -19.36
N VAL A 35 1.61 -16.09 -18.05
CA VAL A 35 2.70 -15.82 -17.11
C VAL A 35 3.18 -17.15 -16.52
N PRO A 36 4.41 -17.61 -16.82
CA PRO A 36 4.93 -18.83 -16.23
C PRO A 36 5.48 -18.57 -14.82
N PHE A 37 5.37 -19.57 -13.94
CA PHE A 37 6.11 -19.62 -12.69
C PHE A 37 6.66 -21.02 -12.46
N TYR A 38 7.92 -21.11 -12.05
CA TYR A 38 8.63 -22.36 -11.83
C TYR A 38 8.94 -22.49 -10.35
N VAL A 39 8.41 -23.54 -9.70
CA VAL A 39 8.73 -23.83 -8.29
C VAL A 39 10.20 -24.25 -8.15
N ARG A 40 10.72 -24.98 -9.15
CA ARG A 40 12.12 -25.40 -9.18
C ARG A 40 13.05 -24.20 -9.29
N GLY A 41 13.88 -23.99 -8.27
CA GLY A 41 14.83 -22.87 -8.24
C GLY A 41 14.18 -21.53 -7.95
N ALA A 42 12.94 -21.51 -7.45
CA ALA A 42 12.30 -20.30 -6.99
C ALA A 42 13.14 -19.64 -5.87
N SER A 43 13.34 -18.34 -6.01
CA SER A 43 13.99 -17.44 -5.05
C SER A 43 13.10 -16.23 -4.77
N GLU A 44 13.47 -15.42 -3.76
CA GLU A 44 12.81 -14.13 -3.47
C GLU A 44 12.60 -13.29 -4.73
N THR A 45 13.67 -13.11 -5.52
CA THR A 45 13.63 -12.32 -6.76
C THR A 45 12.63 -12.90 -7.76
N THR A 46 12.70 -14.19 -8.06
CA THR A 46 11.83 -14.79 -9.08
C THR A 46 10.36 -14.79 -8.69
N TYR A 47 10.04 -14.95 -7.40
CA TYR A 47 8.66 -14.91 -6.92
C TYR A 47 8.15 -13.46 -6.83
N GLY A 48 8.97 -12.52 -6.34
CA GLY A 48 8.64 -11.09 -6.32
C GLY A 48 8.38 -10.55 -7.73
N ASP A 49 9.26 -10.84 -8.69
CA ASP A 49 9.09 -10.46 -10.10
C ASP A 49 7.82 -11.05 -10.70
N PHE A 50 7.52 -12.32 -10.37
CA PHE A 50 6.31 -13.00 -10.81
C PHE A 50 5.04 -12.31 -10.29
N ILE A 51 4.95 -12.02 -8.98
CA ILE A 51 3.81 -11.33 -8.39
C ILE A 51 3.70 -9.88 -8.90
N GLN A 52 4.81 -9.18 -9.06
CA GLN A 52 4.83 -7.83 -9.64
C GLN A 52 4.33 -7.83 -11.08
N LYS A 53 4.76 -8.81 -11.89
CA LYS A 53 4.29 -8.99 -13.26
C LYS A 53 2.78 -9.26 -13.28
N LEU A 54 2.27 -10.09 -12.38
CA LEU A 54 0.84 -10.34 -12.27
C LEU A 54 0.05 -9.08 -11.91
N ARG A 55 0.51 -8.28 -10.93
CA ARG A 55 -0.13 -7.00 -10.60
C ARG A 55 -0.15 -6.04 -11.80
N TYR A 56 0.91 -6.03 -12.60
CA TYR A 56 0.95 -5.25 -13.85
C TYR A 56 -0.08 -5.76 -14.86
N GLU A 57 -0.15 -7.08 -15.09
CA GLU A 57 -1.09 -7.69 -16.04
C GLU A 57 -2.57 -7.60 -15.61
N MET A 58 -2.85 -7.52 -14.31
CA MET A 58 -4.21 -7.21 -13.81
C MET A 58 -4.71 -5.89 -14.41
N GLY A 59 -3.80 -4.95 -14.63
CA GLY A 59 -4.11 -3.62 -15.15
C GLY A 59 -4.80 -2.75 -14.11
N SER A 60 -4.46 -1.47 -14.13
CA SER A 60 -5.15 -0.45 -13.34
C SER A 60 -5.81 0.57 -14.26
N GLN A 61 -6.81 1.26 -13.71
CA GLN A 61 -7.43 2.43 -14.35
C GLN A 61 -7.07 3.74 -13.65
N ALA A 62 -6.76 3.66 -12.35
CA ALA A 62 -6.46 4.80 -11.50
C ALA A 62 -5.69 4.32 -10.26
N THR A 63 -5.27 5.28 -9.45
CA THR A 63 -4.78 5.02 -8.10
C THR A 63 -5.65 5.75 -7.08
N ILE A 64 -5.81 5.15 -5.91
CA ILE A 64 -6.48 5.76 -4.75
C ILE A 64 -5.49 5.72 -3.59
N TYR A 65 -5.09 6.88 -3.07
CA TYR A 65 -4.00 7.01 -2.09
C TYR A 65 -2.67 6.38 -2.54
N GLY A 66 -2.43 6.40 -3.85
CA GLY A 66 -1.31 5.73 -4.52
C GLY A 66 -1.54 4.24 -4.83
N ILE A 67 -2.55 3.60 -4.25
CA ILE A 67 -2.79 2.15 -4.42
C ILE A 67 -3.47 1.91 -5.79
N PRO A 68 -2.96 0.99 -6.63
CA PRO A 68 -3.60 0.66 -7.90
C PRO A 68 -5.02 0.12 -7.72
N GLN A 69 -5.98 0.73 -8.42
CA GLN A 69 -7.36 0.24 -8.50
C GLN A 69 -7.55 -0.55 -9.79
N LEU A 70 -8.11 -1.76 -9.66
CA LEU A 70 -8.51 -2.60 -10.78
C LEU A 70 -9.54 -1.89 -11.67
N ARG A 71 -9.71 -2.39 -12.89
CA ARG A 71 -10.64 -1.80 -13.86
C ARG A 71 -12.09 -2.19 -13.59
N GLU A 72 -13.02 -1.30 -13.89
CA GLU A 72 -14.45 -1.59 -13.83
C GLU A 72 -14.83 -2.80 -14.70
N ALA A 73 -15.69 -3.69 -14.20
CA ALA A 73 -16.13 -4.89 -14.93
C ALA A 73 -16.71 -4.58 -16.32
N SER A 74 -17.45 -3.47 -16.46
CA SER A 74 -18.06 -3.03 -17.72
C SER A 74 -17.03 -2.69 -18.80
N SER A 75 -15.80 -2.33 -18.42
CA SER A 75 -14.70 -2.07 -19.37
C SER A 75 -14.21 -3.33 -20.09
N TRP A 76 -14.61 -4.51 -19.62
CA TRP A 76 -14.24 -5.81 -20.18
C TRP A 76 -15.34 -6.45 -21.04
N THR A 77 -16.36 -5.68 -21.46
CA THR A 77 -17.58 -6.20 -22.12
C THR A 77 -17.44 -6.55 -23.60
N SER A 78 -16.36 -6.17 -24.27
CA SER A 78 -16.12 -6.61 -25.65
C SER A 78 -15.77 -8.10 -25.69
N ALA A 79 -16.27 -8.87 -26.65
CA ALA A 79 -15.88 -10.27 -26.89
C ALA A 79 -14.36 -10.45 -27.18
N ASP A 80 -13.65 -9.34 -27.37
CA ASP A 80 -12.21 -9.20 -27.58
C ASP A 80 -11.43 -8.77 -26.32
N ALA A 81 -12.09 -8.64 -25.17
CA ALA A 81 -11.46 -8.19 -23.93
C ALA A 81 -10.56 -9.28 -23.34
N ASP A 82 -9.28 -8.94 -23.13
CA ASP A 82 -8.30 -9.76 -22.40
C ASP A 82 -8.56 -9.73 -20.88
N ARG A 83 -9.74 -10.19 -20.45
CA ARG A 83 -10.24 -10.11 -19.06
C ARG A 83 -9.52 -11.07 -18.11
N TYR A 84 -8.91 -12.13 -18.63
CA TYR A 84 -8.29 -13.17 -17.81
C TYR A 84 -6.78 -13.15 -18.00
N VAL A 85 -6.02 -13.26 -16.91
CA VAL A 85 -4.59 -13.63 -17.00
C VAL A 85 -4.48 -15.12 -16.84
N LEU A 86 -3.72 -15.76 -17.73
CA LEU A 86 -3.37 -17.16 -17.60
C LEU A 86 -2.03 -17.27 -16.89
N VAL A 87 -1.94 -18.18 -15.93
CA VAL A 87 -0.70 -18.45 -15.19
C VAL A 87 -0.37 -19.92 -15.31
N THR A 88 0.78 -20.26 -15.87
CA THR A 88 1.23 -21.65 -15.93
C THR A 88 2.20 -21.93 -14.82
N LEU A 89 1.83 -22.85 -13.93
CA LEU A 89 2.62 -23.25 -12.77
C LEU A 89 3.32 -24.57 -13.10
N TYR A 90 4.64 -24.58 -12.97
CA TYR A 90 5.48 -25.75 -13.16
C TYR A 90 6.03 -26.22 -11.81
N ASN A 91 5.82 -27.50 -11.50
CA ASN A 91 6.43 -28.11 -10.34
C ASN A 91 7.85 -28.63 -10.65
N SER A 92 8.51 -29.15 -9.62
CA SER A 92 9.88 -29.65 -9.64
C SER A 92 10.08 -30.87 -10.55
N ALA A 93 9.04 -31.67 -10.73
CA ALA A 93 9.00 -32.84 -11.62
C ALA A 93 8.71 -32.49 -13.09
N GLY A 94 8.41 -31.23 -13.40
CA GLY A 94 8.06 -30.77 -14.75
C GLY A 94 6.57 -30.92 -15.10
N ALA A 95 5.74 -31.37 -14.17
CA ALA A 95 4.28 -31.31 -14.31
C ALA A 95 3.82 -29.86 -14.29
N SER A 96 2.78 -29.55 -15.06
CA SER A 96 2.29 -28.18 -15.20
C SER A 96 0.78 -28.09 -15.22
N ILE A 97 0.24 -27.07 -14.56
CA ILE A 97 -1.15 -26.66 -14.66
C ILE A 97 -1.22 -25.21 -15.14
N THR A 98 -2.28 -24.83 -15.87
CA THR A 98 -2.53 -23.43 -16.20
C THR A 98 -3.78 -22.95 -15.48
N VAL A 99 -3.66 -21.96 -14.61
CA VAL A 99 -4.80 -21.34 -13.93
C VAL A 99 -5.24 -20.07 -14.65
N ALA A 100 -6.51 -19.69 -14.48
CA ALA A 100 -7.04 -18.43 -15.00
C ALA A 100 -7.49 -17.53 -13.84
N ILE A 101 -7.02 -16.27 -13.85
CA ILE A 101 -7.32 -15.26 -12.84
C ILE A 101 -8.10 -14.13 -13.52
N ASP A 102 -9.25 -13.75 -12.96
CA ASP A 102 -10.08 -12.64 -13.47
C ASP A 102 -9.47 -11.29 -13.08
N LYS A 103 -9.16 -10.45 -14.07
CA LYS A 103 -8.58 -9.11 -13.85
C LYS A 103 -9.53 -8.15 -13.13
N VAL A 104 -10.83 -8.47 -13.07
CA VAL A 104 -11.84 -7.64 -12.37
C VAL A 104 -11.69 -7.73 -10.86
N ASN A 105 -11.36 -8.90 -10.32
CA ASN A 105 -11.41 -9.16 -8.87
C ASN A 105 -10.27 -10.06 -8.36
N VAL A 106 -9.31 -10.44 -9.21
CA VAL A 106 -8.20 -11.34 -8.90
C VAL A 106 -8.67 -12.74 -8.47
N ASN A 107 -9.93 -13.13 -8.69
CA ASN A 107 -10.40 -14.46 -8.34
C ASN A 107 -9.83 -15.51 -9.29
N LEU A 108 -9.54 -16.68 -8.73
CA LEU A 108 -9.27 -17.89 -9.49
C LEU A 108 -10.58 -18.41 -10.10
N VAL A 109 -10.61 -18.52 -11.43
CA VAL A 109 -11.80 -18.93 -12.20
C VAL A 109 -11.84 -20.45 -12.36
N GLY A 110 -10.67 -21.05 -12.52
CA GLY A 110 -10.49 -22.46 -12.82
C GLY A 110 -9.07 -22.77 -13.27
N PHE A 111 -8.83 -24.02 -13.66
CA PHE A 111 -7.52 -24.50 -14.10
C PHE A 111 -7.61 -25.51 -15.25
N ARG A 112 -6.51 -25.64 -16.00
CA ARG A 112 -6.32 -26.55 -17.12
C ARG A 112 -5.19 -27.53 -16.83
N VAL A 113 -5.42 -28.79 -17.19
CA VAL A 113 -4.41 -29.86 -17.20
C VAL A 113 -4.49 -30.59 -18.54
N GLY A 114 -3.48 -30.41 -19.39
CA GLY A 114 -3.49 -30.95 -20.75
C GLY A 114 -4.71 -30.50 -21.55
N TYR A 115 -5.53 -31.47 -21.98
CA TYR A 115 -6.76 -31.23 -22.77
C TYR A 115 -8.02 -31.12 -21.92
N ASP A 116 -7.92 -31.15 -20.59
CA ASP A 116 -9.07 -30.98 -19.69
C ASP A 116 -8.97 -29.64 -18.94
N SER A 117 -10.12 -29.03 -18.70
CA SER A 117 -10.24 -27.79 -17.93
C SER A 117 -11.38 -27.89 -16.92
N TYR A 118 -11.16 -27.33 -15.75
CA TYR A 118 -12.01 -27.44 -14.58
C TYR A 118 -12.36 -26.04 -14.10
N PHE A 119 -13.65 -25.76 -13.94
CA PHE A 119 -14.16 -24.45 -13.55
C PHE A 119 -14.95 -24.55 -12.25
N PHE A 120 -14.85 -23.52 -11.42
CA PHE A 120 -15.78 -23.37 -10.31
C PHE A 120 -17.22 -23.20 -10.83
N PRO A 121 -18.24 -23.60 -10.05
CA PRO A 121 -19.63 -23.55 -10.48
C PRO A 121 -20.11 -22.19 -11.00
N SER A 122 -19.73 -21.09 -10.34
CA SER A 122 -20.09 -19.72 -10.75
C SER A 122 -19.48 -19.29 -12.09
N HIS A 123 -18.47 -20.01 -12.56
CA HIS A 123 -17.71 -19.73 -13.77
C HIS A 123 -17.92 -20.77 -14.87
N TYR A 124 -18.77 -21.77 -14.64
CA TYR A 124 -19.12 -22.76 -15.66
C TYR A 124 -20.29 -22.23 -16.53
N GLY A 125 -19.97 -21.36 -17.49
CA GLY A 125 -20.99 -20.75 -18.35
C GLY A 125 -20.46 -20.08 -19.62
N PRO A 126 -21.33 -19.44 -20.41
CA PRO A 126 -20.97 -18.80 -21.68
C PRO A 126 -19.93 -17.69 -21.56
N GLU A 127 -19.90 -16.97 -20.43
CA GLU A 127 -18.95 -15.86 -20.19
C GLU A 127 -17.48 -16.30 -20.20
N THR A 128 -17.20 -17.56 -19.84
CA THR A 128 -15.85 -18.13 -19.83
C THR A 128 -15.62 -19.11 -21.00
N SER A 129 -16.49 -19.09 -22.01
CA SER A 129 -16.42 -20.01 -23.16
C SER A 129 -15.17 -19.81 -24.02
N ASN A 130 -14.61 -18.60 -24.02
CA ASN A 130 -13.34 -18.25 -24.65
C ASN A 130 -12.12 -18.63 -23.80
N LEU A 131 -12.31 -19.10 -22.57
CA LEU A 131 -11.22 -19.50 -21.68
C LEU A 131 -10.88 -20.98 -21.87
N PHE A 132 -9.58 -21.28 -21.97
CA PHE A 132 -9.06 -22.63 -22.25
C PHE A 132 -9.69 -23.28 -23.50
N THR A 133 -9.83 -22.54 -24.60
CA THR A 133 -10.41 -23.09 -25.83
C THR A 133 -9.72 -24.38 -26.30
N GLY A 134 -10.51 -25.34 -26.78
CA GLY A 134 -9.99 -26.63 -27.26
C GLY A 134 -9.81 -27.70 -26.17
N THR A 135 -10.24 -27.42 -24.93
CA THR A 135 -10.28 -28.41 -23.85
C THR A 135 -11.68 -29.00 -23.66
N LYS A 136 -11.76 -30.17 -23.03
CA LYS A 136 -12.99 -30.68 -22.44
C LYS A 136 -13.22 -30.01 -21.09
N ARG A 137 -14.41 -29.45 -20.90
CA ARG A 137 -14.76 -28.64 -19.72
C ARG A 137 -15.51 -29.46 -18.68
N TYR A 138 -15.08 -29.36 -17.43
CA TYR A 138 -15.68 -30.02 -16.28
C TYR A 138 -15.97 -29.02 -15.16
N LEU A 139 -16.87 -29.43 -14.27
CA LEU A 139 -17.23 -28.69 -13.07
C LEU A 139 -16.33 -29.13 -11.89
N ILE A 140 -15.90 -28.20 -11.07
CA ILE A 140 -15.38 -28.47 -9.72
C ILE A 140 -16.58 -28.66 -8.78
N HIS A 141 -16.54 -29.68 -7.92
CA HIS A 141 -17.67 -30.09 -7.08
C HIS A 141 -17.84 -29.27 -5.77
N PHE A 142 -17.23 -28.10 -5.69
CA PHE A 142 -17.35 -27.13 -4.60
C PHE A 142 -17.18 -25.71 -5.16
N ASN A 143 -17.68 -24.70 -4.46
CA ASN A 143 -17.55 -23.31 -4.88
C ASN A 143 -16.18 -22.72 -4.56
N GLU A 144 -15.87 -21.58 -5.17
CA GLU A 144 -14.65 -20.80 -5.02
C GLU A 144 -14.52 -20.03 -3.70
N THR A 145 -15.54 -20.07 -2.84
CA THR A 145 -15.48 -19.38 -1.54
C THR A 145 -14.55 -20.14 -0.59
N TYR A 146 -13.83 -19.41 0.27
CA TYR A 146 -12.97 -20.05 1.26
C TYR A 146 -13.72 -21.04 2.14
N SER A 147 -14.94 -20.70 2.58
CA SER A 147 -15.76 -21.58 3.42
C SER A 147 -16.10 -22.91 2.71
N ASP A 148 -16.47 -22.86 1.43
CA ASP A 148 -16.80 -24.07 0.67
C ASP A 148 -15.55 -24.92 0.38
N MET A 149 -14.42 -24.29 0.07
CA MET A 149 -13.14 -24.99 -0.14
C MET A 149 -12.61 -25.61 1.16
N GLU A 150 -12.66 -24.92 2.29
CA GLU A 150 -12.26 -25.45 3.60
C GLU A 150 -13.12 -26.65 4.00
N LYS A 151 -14.43 -26.55 3.79
CA LYS A 151 -15.37 -27.67 4.00
C LYS A 151 -15.04 -28.87 3.10
N ALA A 152 -14.78 -28.63 1.81
CA ALA A 152 -14.41 -29.69 0.87
C ALA A 152 -13.03 -30.30 1.16
N ALA A 153 -12.09 -29.51 1.69
CA ALA A 153 -10.77 -29.97 2.09
C ALA A 153 -10.76 -30.71 3.45
N GLY A 154 -11.82 -30.55 4.26
CA GLY A 154 -11.89 -31.10 5.62
C GLY A 154 -10.90 -30.44 6.59
N THR A 155 -10.47 -29.21 6.30
CA THR A 155 -9.50 -28.45 7.10
C THR A 155 -9.69 -26.94 6.89
N THR A 156 -8.98 -26.10 7.63
CA THR A 156 -9.04 -24.64 7.49
C THR A 156 -7.76 -24.09 6.90
N ARG A 157 -7.79 -22.89 6.31
CA ARG A 157 -6.59 -22.18 5.84
C ARG A 157 -5.52 -22.07 6.93
N LYS A 158 -5.93 -21.78 8.18
CA LYS A 158 -5.04 -21.70 9.35
C LYS A 158 -4.24 -22.98 9.63
N SER A 159 -4.68 -24.13 9.10
CA SER A 159 -4.04 -25.43 9.30
C SER A 159 -3.35 -25.96 8.05
N ILE A 160 -3.45 -25.26 6.92
CA ILE A 160 -2.77 -25.63 5.67
C ILE A 160 -1.42 -24.91 5.64
N LYS A 161 -0.34 -25.67 5.47
CA LYS A 161 0.99 -25.10 5.26
C LYS A 161 1.07 -24.49 3.86
N LEU A 162 1.65 -23.29 3.78
CA LEU A 162 2.02 -22.60 2.56
C LEU A 162 3.53 -22.60 2.40
N GLY A 163 4.03 -22.39 1.19
CA GLY A 163 5.46 -22.43 0.87
C GLY A 163 5.73 -23.17 -0.43
N MET A 164 6.94 -23.04 -0.97
CA MET A 164 7.24 -23.57 -2.31
C MET A 164 7.10 -25.10 -2.38
N ARG A 165 7.46 -25.82 -1.32
CA ARG A 165 7.24 -27.28 -1.24
C ARG A 165 5.77 -27.67 -1.27
N GLU A 166 4.90 -26.91 -0.60
CA GLU A 166 3.47 -27.22 -0.58
C GLU A 166 2.79 -26.81 -1.90
N LEU A 167 3.25 -25.73 -2.52
CA LEU A 167 2.85 -25.37 -3.89
C LEU A 167 3.26 -26.45 -4.91
N ASP A 168 4.46 -27.01 -4.78
CA ASP A 168 4.95 -28.12 -5.62
C ASP A 168 4.00 -29.32 -5.60
N LYS A 169 3.62 -29.75 -4.39
CA LYS A 169 2.67 -30.84 -4.15
C LYS A 169 1.27 -30.50 -4.65
N ALA A 170 0.80 -29.28 -4.42
CA ALA A 170 -0.50 -28.82 -4.88
C ALA A 170 -0.61 -28.89 -6.42
N ILE A 171 0.43 -28.44 -7.13
CA ILE A 171 0.51 -28.54 -8.59
C ILE A 171 0.46 -30.01 -9.03
N GLN A 172 1.24 -30.88 -8.38
CA GLN A 172 1.24 -32.32 -8.70
C GLN A 172 -0.14 -32.96 -8.48
N ALA A 173 -0.80 -32.69 -7.35
CA ALA A 173 -2.12 -33.25 -7.04
C ALA A 173 -3.21 -32.79 -8.03
N LEU A 174 -3.15 -31.52 -8.47
CA LEU A 174 -4.05 -31.00 -9.51
C LEU A 174 -3.74 -31.63 -10.86
N TYR A 175 -2.47 -31.80 -11.21
CA TYR A 175 -2.03 -32.44 -12.45
C TYR A 175 -2.45 -33.93 -12.53
N ASP A 176 -2.27 -34.69 -11.44
CA ASP A 176 -2.67 -36.10 -11.33
C ASP A 176 -4.18 -36.28 -11.17
N LYS A 177 -4.94 -35.18 -11.07
CA LYS A 177 -6.39 -35.16 -10.85
C LYS A 177 -6.78 -35.92 -9.58
N GLN A 178 -6.01 -35.74 -8.52
CA GLN A 178 -6.31 -36.32 -7.21
C GLN A 178 -7.45 -35.52 -6.53
N PHE A 179 -8.70 -35.80 -6.92
CA PHE A 179 -9.88 -35.03 -6.54
C PHE A 179 -10.02 -34.79 -5.02
N SER A 180 -9.62 -35.74 -4.17
CA SER A 180 -9.66 -35.58 -2.70
C SER A 180 -8.71 -34.49 -2.17
N ALA A 181 -7.68 -34.12 -2.92
CA ALA A 181 -6.71 -33.09 -2.57
C ALA A 181 -6.94 -31.76 -3.31
N TRP A 182 -7.95 -31.66 -4.17
CA TRP A 182 -8.16 -30.47 -4.99
C TRP A 182 -8.47 -29.23 -4.17
N ALA A 183 -9.36 -29.33 -3.18
CA ALA A 183 -9.75 -28.18 -2.37
C ALA A 183 -8.57 -27.60 -1.59
N SER A 184 -7.77 -28.45 -0.92
CA SER A 184 -6.56 -28.00 -0.22
C SER A 184 -5.50 -27.46 -1.18
N SER A 185 -5.33 -28.08 -2.36
CA SER A 185 -4.37 -27.61 -3.37
C SER A 185 -4.76 -26.25 -3.95
N LEU A 186 -6.05 -26.02 -4.21
CA LEU A 186 -6.56 -24.72 -4.68
C LEU A 186 -6.46 -23.65 -3.59
N LEU A 187 -6.66 -23.99 -2.31
CA LEU A 187 -6.41 -23.06 -1.19
C LEU A 187 -4.94 -22.62 -1.14
N ILE A 188 -3.99 -23.52 -1.40
CA ILE A 188 -2.56 -23.18 -1.48
C ILE A 188 -2.30 -22.25 -2.67
N VAL A 189 -2.80 -22.59 -3.86
CA VAL A 189 -2.64 -21.77 -5.08
C VAL A 189 -3.24 -20.38 -4.91
N ILE A 190 -4.45 -20.26 -4.33
CA ILE A 190 -5.13 -18.98 -4.14
C ILE A 190 -4.37 -18.10 -3.16
N GLN A 191 -3.97 -18.64 -2.01
CA GLN A 191 -3.23 -17.88 -0.98
C GLN A 191 -1.83 -17.47 -1.46
N MET A 192 -1.14 -18.31 -2.23
CA MET A 192 0.22 -18.00 -2.71
C MET A 192 0.27 -17.14 -3.97
N ILE A 193 -0.85 -16.93 -4.67
CA ILE A 193 -0.86 -16.19 -5.95
C ILE A 193 -1.90 -15.06 -5.92
N PRO A 194 -3.23 -15.28 -6.08
CA PRO A 194 -4.23 -14.24 -5.91
C PRO A 194 -4.08 -13.36 -4.66
N GLU A 195 -3.88 -13.95 -3.48
CA GLU A 195 -3.76 -13.16 -2.24
C GLU A 195 -2.44 -12.39 -2.17
N ALA A 196 -1.35 -12.96 -2.70
CA ALA A 196 -0.11 -12.22 -2.87
C ALA A 196 -0.25 -11.06 -3.88
N VAL A 197 -1.06 -11.20 -4.93
CA VAL A 197 -1.37 -10.10 -5.85
C VAL A 197 -2.16 -9.01 -5.12
N ARG A 198 -3.19 -9.38 -4.34
CA ARG A 198 -4.03 -8.46 -3.54
C ARG A 198 -3.24 -7.75 -2.46
N TYR A 199 -2.33 -8.44 -1.79
CA TYR A 199 -1.63 -7.96 -0.60
C TYR A 199 -0.12 -8.18 -0.68
N ARG A 200 0.63 -7.08 -0.58
CA ARG A 200 2.08 -7.12 -0.34
C ARG A 200 2.41 -7.79 0.99
N TYR A 201 1.50 -7.79 1.95
CA TYR A 201 1.70 -8.54 3.20
C TYR A 201 1.85 -10.05 2.95
N VAL A 202 0.95 -10.63 2.15
CA VAL A 202 1.00 -12.07 1.82
C VAL A 202 2.23 -12.39 0.98
N GLU A 203 2.54 -11.56 -0.01
CA GLU A 203 3.78 -11.68 -0.79
C GLU A 203 5.03 -11.68 0.11
N LYS A 204 5.14 -10.75 1.07
CA LYS A 204 6.27 -10.69 2.01
C LYS A 204 6.40 -11.93 2.87
N LEU A 205 5.28 -12.50 3.34
CA LEU A 205 5.31 -13.78 4.07
C LEU A 205 5.90 -14.87 3.18
N VAL A 206 5.46 -15.00 1.93
CA VAL A 206 6.03 -16.01 1.02
C VAL A 206 7.53 -15.76 0.78
N LEU A 207 7.93 -14.52 0.50
CA LEU A 207 9.34 -14.15 0.28
C LEU A 207 10.23 -14.54 1.47
N GLN A 208 9.80 -14.24 2.69
CA GLN A 208 10.54 -14.56 3.91
C GLN A 208 10.85 -16.06 4.03
N TYR A 209 9.88 -16.90 3.73
CA TYR A 209 10.04 -18.35 3.86
C TYR A 209 10.71 -19.01 2.65
N ILE A 210 10.71 -18.40 1.46
CA ILE A 210 11.48 -18.93 0.31
C ILE A 210 12.99 -18.95 0.64
N SER A 211 13.49 -17.95 1.36
CA SER A 211 14.91 -17.83 1.73
C SER A 211 15.27 -18.57 3.01
N ASP A 212 14.30 -19.11 3.73
CA ASP A 212 14.53 -19.83 4.97
C ASP A 212 15.05 -21.24 4.69
N VAL A 213 16.32 -21.46 4.99
CA VAL A 213 17.02 -22.74 4.78
C VAL A 213 16.54 -23.82 5.77
N GLU A 214 15.95 -23.42 6.89
CA GLU A 214 15.46 -24.33 7.93
C GLU A 214 13.99 -24.71 7.74
N SER A 215 13.16 -23.79 7.24
CA SER A 215 11.73 -24.04 6.98
C SER A 215 11.20 -23.24 5.79
N ASP A 216 11.20 -23.84 4.60
CA ASP A 216 10.58 -23.28 3.38
C ASP A 216 9.03 -23.27 3.38
N VAL A 217 8.41 -23.47 4.54
CA VAL A 217 6.96 -23.56 4.74
C VAL A 217 6.50 -22.81 5.99
N PHE A 218 5.27 -22.31 5.98
CA PHE A 218 4.65 -21.59 7.09
C PHE A 218 3.13 -21.85 7.19
N LEU A 219 2.54 -21.51 8.33
CA LEU A 219 1.08 -21.48 8.50
C LEU A 219 0.59 -20.03 8.34
N PRO A 220 -0.57 -19.79 7.70
CA PRO A 220 -1.15 -18.45 7.60
C PRO A 220 -1.31 -17.79 8.97
N THR A 221 -0.82 -16.56 9.10
CA THR A 221 -0.98 -15.76 10.33
C THR A 221 -2.43 -15.31 10.50
N ALA A 222 -2.82 -14.95 11.73
CA ALA A 222 -4.14 -14.38 11.97
C ALA A 222 -4.38 -13.09 11.15
N ALA A 223 -3.34 -12.26 10.99
CA ALA A 223 -3.36 -11.08 10.13
C ALA A 223 -3.59 -11.42 8.65
N MET A 224 -2.94 -12.46 8.12
CA MET A 224 -3.14 -12.91 6.74
C MET A 224 -4.60 -13.30 6.50
N ILE A 225 -5.17 -14.11 7.40
CA ILE A 225 -6.59 -14.49 7.32
C ILE A 225 -7.51 -13.27 7.41
N ALA A 226 -7.23 -12.33 8.31
CA ALA A 226 -8.01 -11.10 8.44
C ALA A 226 -8.00 -10.25 7.14
N PHE A 227 -6.86 -10.17 6.46
CA PHE A 227 -6.78 -9.50 5.15
C PHE A 227 -7.61 -10.22 4.08
N GLU A 228 -7.47 -11.53 3.97
CA GLU A 228 -8.22 -12.34 3.00
C GLU A 228 -9.73 -12.18 3.18
N ASP A 229 -10.21 -12.31 4.40
CA ASP A 229 -11.64 -12.26 4.72
C ASP A 229 -12.25 -10.85 4.54
N ASN A 230 -11.42 -9.79 4.56
CA ASN A 230 -11.89 -8.41 4.52
C ASN A 230 -11.57 -7.64 3.23
N TRP A 231 -10.92 -8.25 2.22
CA TRP A 231 -10.44 -7.50 1.04
C TRP A 231 -11.51 -6.64 0.37
N ILE A 232 -12.69 -7.19 0.09
CA ILE A 232 -13.80 -6.45 -0.55
C ILE A 232 -14.26 -5.28 0.33
N SER A 233 -14.50 -5.54 1.62
CA SER A 233 -14.95 -4.53 2.60
C SER A 233 -13.92 -3.42 2.75
N LEU A 234 -12.64 -3.77 2.84
CA LEU A 234 -11.52 -2.85 2.97
C LEU A 234 -11.36 -1.98 1.73
N CYS A 235 -11.43 -2.58 0.52
CA CYS A 235 -11.41 -1.84 -0.75
C CYS A 235 -12.54 -0.80 -0.82
N ASN A 236 -13.74 -1.16 -0.36
CA ASN A 236 -14.87 -0.23 -0.32
C ASN A 236 -14.62 0.95 0.64
N ARG A 237 -14.10 0.67 1.85
CA ARG A 237 -13.76 1.70 2.85
C ARG A 237 -12.68 2.64 2.34
N ILE A 238 -11.63 2.10 1.71
CA ILE A 238 -10.55 2.90 1.11
C ILE A 238 -11.10 3.79 0.01
N THR A 239 -11.83 3.20 -0.95
CA THR A 239 -12.33 3.90 -2.14
C THR A 239 -13.25 5.06 -1.77
N ASN A 240 -14.08 4.90 -0.74
CA ASN A 240 -15.02 5.94 -0.31
C ASN A 240 -14.44 6.87 0.78
N SER A 241 -13.19 6.73 1.21
CA SER A 241 -12.64 7.56 2.28
C SER A 241 -12.27 8.98 1.83
N ILE A 242 -12.27 9.94 2.75
CA ILE A 242 -11.66 11.27 2.59
C ILE A 242 -10.38 11.33 3.42
N GLY A 243 -9.28 11.81 2.83
CA GLY A 243 -8.01 11.94 3.55
C GLY A 243 -7.46 10.59 4.05
N GLY A 244 -7.87 9.48 3.42
CA GLY A 244 -7.44 8.13 3.77
C GLY A 244 -7.96 7.61 5.11
N LEU A 245 -9.05 8.16 5.65
CA LEU A 245 -9.65 7.68 6.90
C LEU A 245 -10.47 6.39 6.68
N ILE A 246 -10.17 5.36 7.45
CA ILE A 246 -10.87 4.06 7.40
C ILE A 246 -11.89 3.98 8.51
N TYR A 247 -13.16 3.83 8.14
CA TYR A 247 -14.22 3.59 9.09
C TYR A 247 -15.33 2.68 8.49
N PRO A 248 -15.94 1.79 9.31
CA PRO A 248 -15.48 1.43 10.66
C PRO A 248 -14.02 0.94 10.62
N PRO A 249 -13.26 1.06 11.73
CA PRO A 249 -11.85 0.68 11.74
C PRO A 249 -11.67 -0.75 11.21
N PHE A 250 -10.58 -0.98 10.47
CA PHE A 250 -10.20 -2.33 10.09
C PHE A 250 -9.46 -2.96 11.27
N MET A 251 -10.08 -3.94 11.91
CA MET A 251 -9.47 -4.66 13.02
C MET A 251 -8.49 -5.69 12.46
N LEU A 252 -7.24 -5.57 12.89
CA LEU A 252 -6.17 -6.43 12.42
C LEU A 252 -5.47 -7.07 13.64
N PRO A 253 -5.40 -8.40 13.71
CA PRO A 253 -4.66 -9.08 14.78
C PRO A 253 -3.17 -8.79 14.69
N ASP A 254 -2.56 -8.45 15.82
CA ASP A 254 -1.12 -8.32 15.98
C ASP A 254 -0.42 -9.69 16.13
N GLY A 255 0.91 -9.69 16.27
CA GLY A 255 1.69 -10.92 16.49
C GLY A 255 1.30 -11.72 17.76
N SER A 256 0.59 -11.10 18.71
CA SER A 256 0.04 -11.71 19.92
C SER A 256 -1.44 -12.12 19.79
N ASN A 257 -2.03 -11.97 18.60
CA ASN A 257 -3.46 -12.13 18.29
C ASN A 257 -4.39 -11.14 19.00
N GLN A 258 -3.87 -9.98 19.43
CA GLN A 258 -4.68 -8.88 19.92
C GLN A 258 -5.18 -8.03 18.74
N GLU A 259 -6.46 -7.71 18.73
CA GLU A 259 -7.08 -6.89 17.68
C GLU A 259 -6.64 -5.42 17.78
N VAL A 260 -6.00 -4.90 16.72
CA VAL A 260 -5.54 -3.52 16.62
C VAL A 260 -6.39 -2.74 15.60
N PRO A 261 -6.97 -1.60 15.98
CA PRO A 261 -7.80 -0.81 15.05
C PRO A 261 -6.93 0.00 14.07
N ILE A 262 -7.05 -0.34 12.78
CA ILE A 262 -6.47 0.44 11.69
C ILE A 262 -7.49 1.46 11.19
N THR A 263 -7.17 2.74 11.40
CA THR A 263 -8.07 3.88 11.14
C THR A 263 -7.61 4.77 9.98
N SER A 264 -6.47 4.46 9.38
CA SER A 264 -5.94 5.21 8.24
C SER A 264 -5.28 4.30 7.22
N VAL A 265 -5.37 4.70 5.95
CA VAL A 265 -4.67 4.10 4.81
C VAL A 265 -3.16 4.37 4.87
N PHE A 266 -2.75 5.48 5.46
CA PHE A 266 -1.36 5.92 5.40
C PHE A 266 -0.43 5.13 6.35
N LEU A 267 0.84 5.07 5.94
CA LEU A 267 1.95 4.42 6.62
C LEU A 267 1.91 2.88 6.61
N THR A 268 1.02 2.25 7.36
CA THR A 268 1.04 0.78 7.53
C THR A 268 0.16 0.07 6.51
N LEU A 269 -1.10 0.50 6.36
CA LEU A 269 -2.09 -0.21 5.56
C LEU A 269 -1.77 -0.19 4.06
N ARG A 270 -1.52 0.99 3.47
CA ARG A 270 -1.26 1.09 2.02
C ARG A 270 -0.03 0.29 1.57
N LEU A 271 1.00 0.21 2.41
CA LEU A 271 2.23 -0.54 2.11
C LEU A 271 2.00 -2.06 2.06
N ASN A 272 0.86 -2.54 2.56
CA ASN A 272 0.49 -3.95 2.55
C ASN A 272 -0.54 -4.32 1.49
N ILE A 273 -1.16 -3.35 0.82
CA ILE A 273 -2.17 -3.61 -0.20
C ILE A 273 -1.52 -3.51 -1.57
N GLY A 274 -1.52 -4.61 -2.32
CA GLY A 274 -1.03 -4.68 -3.70
C GLY A 274 -1.97 -3.98 -4.68
N VAL A 275 -3.26 -4.35 -4.66
CA VAL A 275 -4.32 -3.81 -5.52
C VAL A 275 -5.65 -3.72 -4.77
N ILE A 276 -6.51 -2.77 -5.16
CA ILE A 276 -7.88 -2.67 -4.65
C ILE A 276 -8.92 -2.91 -5.76
N LEU A 277 -10.05 -3.49 -5.37
CA LEU A 277 -11.21 -3.68 -6.23
C LEU A 277 -11.81 -2.34 -6.69
N PHE A 278 -12.33 -2.31 -7.92
CA PHE A 278 -13.12 -1.18 -8.40
C PHE A 278 -14.50 -1.14 -7.73
N PHE A 279 -14.88 0.04 -7.23
CA PHE A 279 -16.25 0.32 -6.77
C PHE A 279 -16.85 1.52 -7.49
N CYS A 280 -16.09 2.61 -7.54
CA CYS A 280 -16.49 3.86 -8.16
C CYS A 280 -15.26 4.67 -8.56
N HIS A 281 -15.46 5.60 -9.49
CA HIS A 281 -14.49 6.63 -9.81
C HIS A 281 -14.50 7.71 -8.72
N PRO A 282 -13.33 8.28 -8.37
CA PRO A 282 -13.26 9.43 -7.49
C PRO A 282 -14.17 10.56 -7.98
N ALA A 283 -14.82 11.28 -7.06
CA ALA A 283 -15.73 12.38 -7.40
C ALA A 283 -15.06 13.52 -8.20
N THR A 284 -13.72 13.59 -8.16
CA THR A 284 -12.89 14.55 -8.89
C THR A 284 -12.44 14.09 -10.28
N SER A 285 -12.90 12.92 -10.74
CA SER A 285 -12.58 12.40 -12.06
C SER A 285 -13.24 13.22 -13.18
N VAL A 286 -12.47 13.50 -14.24
CA VAL A 286 -12.93 14.24 -15.42
C VAL A 286 -12.68 13.36 -16.66
N PRO A 287 -13.69 13.08 -17.50
CA PRO A 287 -15.10 13.50 -17.38
C PRO A 287 -15.83 12.80 -16.22
N PRO A 288 -16.96 13.36 -15.74
CA PRO A 288 -17.76 12.71 -14.70
C PRO A 288 -18.29 11.36 -15.19
N PHE A 289 -17.95 10.30 -14.47
CA PHE A 289 -18.42 8.94 -14.75
C PHE A 289 -19.77 8.66 -14.08
N ALA A 290 -20.59 7.81 -14.69
CA ALA A 290 -21.86 7.37 -14.12
C ALA A 290 -21.67 6.66 -12.76
N SER A 291 -20.54 5.98 -12.57
CA SER A 291 -20.14 5.28 -11.35
C SER A 291 -19.24 6.13 -10.44
N THR A 292 -19.57 7.40 -10.20
CA THR A 292 -18.82 8.25 -9.23
C THR A 292 -19.19 7.91 -7.78
N CYS A 293 -18.23 8.04 -6.85
CA CYS A 293 -18.47 7.74 -5.44
C CYS A 293 -19.49 8.70 -4.81
N GLN A 294 -20.69 8.20 -4.48
CA GLN A 294 -21.81 9.02 -3.98
C GLN A 294 -21.89 9.08 -2.45
N ASN A 295 -21.58 7.97 -1.77
CA ASN A 295 -21.75 7.82 -0.32
C ASN A 295 -20.44 8.03 0.40
N ILE A 296 -19.86 9.22 0.24
CA ILE A 296 -18.61 9.59 0.92
C ILE A 296 -18.95 9.96 2.38
N PRO A 297 -18.53 9.14 3.36
CA PRO A 297 -18.79 9.39 4.75
C PRO A 297 -17.90 10.51 5.30
N GLU A 298 -18.44 11.26 6.25
CA GLU A 298 -17.76 12.36 6.93
C GLU A 298 -17.41 11.94 8.35
N TYR A 299 -16.14 12.08 8.71
CA TYR A 299 -15.62 11.55 9.97
C TYR A 299 -15.01 12.63 10.83
N THR A 300 -15.23 12.49 12.13
CA THR A 300 -14.66 13.35 13.17
C THR A 300 -13.43 12.67 13.76
N VAL A 301 -12.28 13.31 13.58
CA VAL A 301 -10.98 12.78 14.02
C VAL A 301 -10.06 13.90 14.49
N MET A 302 -8.95 13.54 15.14
CA MET A 302 -7.85 14.48 15.35
C MET A 302 -7.05 14.69 14.06
N ILE A 303 -6.48 15.89 13.93
CA ILE A 303 -5.44 16.21 12.95
C ILE A 303 -4.14 16.40 13.73
N ARG A 304 -3.16 15.54 13.47
CA ARG A 304 -1.89 15.46 14.20
C ARG A 304 -0.74 15.86 13.29
N GLY A 305 0.26 16.53 13.82
CA GLY A 305 1.40 16.98 13.03
C GLY A 305 2.65 17.18 13.87
N ARG A 306 3.24 18.36 13.77
CA ARG A 306 4.56 18.68 14.32
C ARG A 306 4.69 18.25 15.79
N ASN A 307 5.72 17.45 16.07
CA ASN A 307 6.02 16.95 17.42
C ASN A 307 4.89 16.15 18.09
N LYS A 308 4.05 15.46 17.30
CA LYS A 308 2.85 14.72 17.74
C LYS A 308 1.74 15.59 18.33
N TYR A 309 1.83 16.91 18.21
CA TYR A 309 0.76 17.79 18.67
C TYR A 309 -0.43 17.75 17.71
N CYS A 310 -1.59 18.05 18.27
CA CYS A 310 -2.87 18.13 17.61
C CYS A 310 -3.20 19.58 17.23
N VAL A 311 -3.91 19.72 16.10
CA VAL A 311 -4.60 20.96 15.72
C VAL A 311 -5.72 21.18 16.74
N ASP A 312 -5.69 22.32 17.42
CA ASP A 312 -6.54 22.62 18.57
C ASP A 312 -7.16 24.03 18.44
N VAL A 313 -8.46 24.16 18.68
CA VAL A 313 -9.11 25.47 18.85
C VAL A 313 -8.81 25.98 20.27
N GLU A 314 -8.09 27.10 20.33
CA GLU A 314 -7.52 27.63 21.57
C GLU A 314 -8.58 27.76 22.69
N LEU A 315 -8.27 27.19 23.85
CA LEU A 315 -9.10 27.25 25.07
C LEU A 315 -10.53 26.72 24.91
N ASN A 316 -10.83 25.94 23.86
CA ASN A 316 -12.18 25.47 23.55
C ASN A 316 -13.17 26.63 23.25
N ASN A 317 -12.66 27.77 22.80
CA ASN A 317 -13.45 28.94 22.43
C ASN A 317 -13.75 28.91 20.92
N PHE A 318 -15.03 28.92 20.57
CA PHE A 318 -15.49 28.87 19.18
C PHE A 318 -16.09 30.21 18.75
N ASN A 319 -15.53 31.36 19.14
CA ASN A 319 -15.91 32.65 18.57
C ASN A 319 -15.23 32.84 17.22
N ASP A 320 -15.83 33.63 16.33
CA ASP A 320 -15.20 33.90 15.03
C ASP A 320 -13.88 34.64 15.23
N GLY A 321 -12.80 34.10 14.66
CA GLY A 321 -11.45 34.64 14.79
C GLY A 321 -10.59 34.02 15.90
N ASP A 322 -11.14 33.15 16.75
CA ASP A 322 -10.35 32.45 17.78
C ASP A 322 -9.24 31.59 17.15
N SER A 323 -8.05 31.61 17.76
CA SER A 323 -6.85 31.03 17.17
C SER A 323 -6.94 29.51 17.04
N ILE A 324 -6.32 28.98 15.98
CA ILE A 324 -5.94 27.57 15.93
C ILE A 324 -4.48 27.44 16.32
N ILE A 325 -4.19 26.50 17.23
CA ILE A 325 -2.87 26.30 17.82
C ILE A 325 -2.42 24.82 17.74
N LEU A 326 -1.14 24.59 18.04
CA LEU A 326 -0.65 23.29 18.44
C LEU A 326 -0.87 23.03 19.94
N TYR A 327 -1.44 21.88 20.27
CA TYR A 327 -1.59 21.44 21.66
C TYR A 327 -1.36 19.93 21.80
N PRO A 328 -0.89 19.42 22.95
CA PRO A 328 -0.88 17.99 23.22
C PRO A 328 -2.22 17.33 22.91
N CYS A 329 -2.19 16.19 22.23
CA CYS A 329 -3.40 15.49 21.87
C CYS A 329 -4.14 15.01 23.13
N LYS A 330 -5.42 15.34 23.23
CA LYS A 330 -6.29 15.05 24.39
C LYS A 330 -6.82 13.63 24.30
N SER A 331 -6.99 12.97 25.44
CA SER A 331 -7.64 11.65 25.48
C SER A 331 -9.10 11.74 25.06
N LEU A 332 -9.56 10.76 24.28
CA LEU A 332 -10.95 10.65 23.82
C LEU A 332 -11.91 10.04 24.86
N HIS A 333 -11.44 9.70 26.06
CA HIS A 333 -12.33 9.23 27.13
C HIS A 333 -13.36 10.29 27.58
N ASN A 334 -13.08 11.57 27.34
CA ASN A 334 -14.02 12.67 27.57
C ASN A 334 -14.10 13.53 26.31
N GLU A 335 -15.08 13.23 25.45
CA GLU A 335 -15.25 13.91 24.17
C GLU A 335 -15.50 15.42 24.34
N THR A 336 -16.20 15.85 25.40
CA THR A 336 -16.43 17.27 25.68
C THR A 336 -15.13 18.01 25.95
N TYR A 337 -14.18 17.38 26.65
CA TYR A 337 -12.85 17.95 26.89
C TYR A 337 -11.99 18.00 25.62
N ALA A 338 -12.15 17.01 24.73
CA ALA A 338 -11.42 16.89 23.48
C ALA A 338 -12.09 17.60 22.29
N ALA A 339 -13.27 18.20 22.46
CA ALA A 339 -14.10 18.73 21.37
C ALA A 339 -13.36 19.72 20.46
N ASN A 340 -12.50 20.57 21.01
CA ASN A 340 -11.67 21.52 20.27
C ASN A 340 -10.49 20.90 19.50
N GLN A 341 -10.24 19.60 19.63
CA GLN A 341 -9.27 18.86 18.81
C GLN A 341 -9.93 17.87 17.85
N LEU A 342 -11.26 17.81 17.88
CA LEU A 342 -12.05 16.95 17.01
C LEU A 342 -12.48 17.75 15.78
N TRP A 343 -12.09 17.24 14.62
CA TRP A 343 -12.31 17.85 13.32
C TRP A 343 -13.11 16.92 12.41
N THR A 344 -14.31 17.34 12.03
CA THR A 344 -15.12 16.66 11.02
C THR A 344 -14.63 17.03 9.63
N ILE A 345 -14.19 16.03 8.88
CA ILE A 345 -13.76 16.19 7.49
C ILE A 345 -14.97 16.01 6.58
N LYS A 346 -15.38 17.09 5.92
CA LYS A 346 -16.60 17.15 5.11
C LYS A 346 -16.30 16.86 3.65
N LYS A 347 -17.26 16.25 2.96
CA LYS A 347 -17.15 15.97 1.51
C LYS A 347 -17.08 17.24 0.65
N ASP A 348 -17.57 18.36 1.20
CA ASP A 348 -17.60 19.65 0.53
C ASP A 348 -16.27 20.43 0.63
N GLY A 349 -15.24 19.81 1.23
CA GLY A 349 -13.91 20.39 1.43
C GLY A 349 -13.75 21.22 2.70
N THR A 350 -14.78 21.37 3.54
CA THR A 350 -14.63 22.04 4.83
C THR A 350 -14.06 21.09 5.89
N ILE A 351 -13.31 21.66 6.83
CA ILE A 351 -12.78 20.97 8.02
C ILE A 351 -13.40 21.68 9.22
N GLN A 352 -14.21 20.97 10.01
CA GLN A 352 -15.11 21.60 10.98
C GLN A 352 -14.85 21.17 12.43
N SER A 353 -14.93 22.09 13.38
CA SER A 353 -14.89 21.81 14.82
C SER A 353 -15.87 22.71 15.55
N GLY A 354 -16.61 22.18 16.54
CA GLY A 354 -17.61 22.93 17.30
C GLY A 354 -18.72 23.59 16.45
N GLY A 355 -19.04 23.02 15.29
CA GLY A 355 -20.00 23.59 14.33
C GLY A 355 -19.46 24.76 13.49
N LYS A 356 -18.16 25.04 13.58
CA LYS A 356 -17.46 26.07 12.81
C LYS A 356 -16.40 25.48 11.90
N CYS A 357 -15.88 26.28 10.98
CA CYS A 357 -14.93 25.87 9.96
C CYS A 357 -13.52 26.39 10.25
N LEU A 358 -12.52 25.58 9.90
CA LEU A 358 -11.13 26.00 9.78
C LEU A 358 -11.04 27.08 8.68
N TYR A 359 -10.56 28.28 9.02
CA TYR A 359 -10.59 29.44 8.14
C TYR A 359 -9.19 30.02 7.89
N ALA A 360 -8.88 30.23 6.60
CA ALA A 360 -7.66 30.88 6.15
C ALA A 360 -7.84 32.42 6.17
N SER A 361 -7.15 33.11 7.08
CA SER A 361 -7.42 34.54 7.34
C SER A 361 -6.86 35.53 6.32
N GLY A 362 -5.99 35.12 5.38
CA GLY A 362 -5.43 36.02 4.40
C GLY A 362 -4.73 35.35 3.22
N LEU A 363 -4.35 36.20 2.25
CA LEU A 363 -3.79 35.83 0.95
C LEU A 363 -2.27 35.56 0.97
N THR A 364 -1.57 35.93 2.05
CA THR A 364 -0.09 35.90 2.11
C THR A 364 0.41 34.87 3.12
N ALA A 365 1.62 34.36 2.88
CA ALA A 365 2.34 33.55 3.86
C ALA A 365 2.51 34.30 5.21
N GLY A 366 2.51 33.56 6.31
CA GLY A 366 2.56 34.07 7.68
C GLY A 366 1.21 34.46 8.30
N GLN A 367 0.13 34.49 7.51
CA GLN A 367 -1.20 34.80 8.04
C GLN A 367 -1.72 33.66 8.91
N TYR A 368 -2.38 33.99 10.02
CA TYR A 368 -2.87 32.99 10.95
C TYR A 368 -4.06 32.19 10.41
N VAL A 369 -4.26 31.00 10.93
CA VAL A 369 -5.48 30.20 10.74
C VAL A 369 -6.33 30.32 12.00
N ASN A 370 -7.63 30.54 11.82
CA ASN A 370 -8.56 30.69 12.93
C ASN A 370 -9.84 29.86 12.69
N ILE A 371 -10.71 29.82 13.68
CA ILE A 371 -12.05 29.22 13.56
C ILE A 371 -13.05 30.30 13.13
N HIS A 372 -13.96 29.96 12.21
CA HIS A 372 -14.99 30.89 11.75
C HIS A 372 -16.30 30.16 11.44
N ASN A 373 -17.44 30.82 11.63
CA ASN A 373 -18.74 30.32 11.19
C ASN A 373 -18.70 30.01 9.69
N CYS A 374 -19.09 28.78 9.34
CA CYS A 374 -19.02 28.25 7.98
C CYS A 374 -19.92 29.00 6.98
N ALA A 375 -21.07 29.51 7.42
CA ALA A 375 -22.05 30.18 6.56
C ALA A 375 -21.72 31.67 6.36
N THR A 376 -21.03 32.28 7.32
CA THR A 376 -20.72 33.73 7.32
C THR A 376 -19.22 33.99 7.22
N ALA A 377 -18.44 33.03 6.75
CA ALA A 377 -17.02 33.22 6.48
C ALA A 377 -16.82 34.42 5.53
N PRO A 378 -15.94 35.39 5.86
CA PRO A 378 -15.78 36.61 5.07
C PRO A 378 -15.41 36.33 3.61
N VAL A 379 -14.66 35.25 3.39
CA VAL A 379 -14.35 34.72 2.07
C VAL A 379 -14.85 33.26 2.02
N PRO A 380 -15.96 32.96 1.30
CA PRO A 380 -16.58 31.63 1.29
C PRO A 380 -15.65 30.48 0.86
N ASP A 381 -14.70 30.73 -0.05
CA ASP A 381 -13.77 29.71 -0.51
C ASP A 381 -12.56 29.53 0.42
N ALA A 382 -12.33 30.43 1.39
CA ALA A 382 -11.20 30.36 2.31
C ALA A 382 -11.38 29.29 3.42
N ILE A 383 -12.56 28.67 3.52
CA ILE A 383 -12.82 27.49 4.36
C ILE A 383 -12.68 26.16 3.61
N LYS A 384 -12.26 26.18 2.34
CA LYS A 384 -12.16 24.99 1.50
C LYS A 384 -10.72 24.49 1.45
N TRP A 385 -10.53 23.24 1.87
CA TRP A 385 -9.23 22.61 2.06
C TRP A 385 -9.14 21.31 1.26
N LYS A 386 -7.94 21.04 0.75
CA LYS A 386 -7.56 19.77 0.15
C LYS A 386 -6.54 19.07 1.03
N ILE A 387 -6.87 17.85 1.44
CA ILE A 387 -5.95 16.97 2.17
C ILE A 387 -5.22 16.13 1.13
N ASN A 388 -3.92 16.36 0.98
CA ASN A 388 -3.08 15.66 0.02
C ASN A 388 -2.51 14.37 0.63
N ASP A 389 -2.24 13.35 -0.20
CA ASP A 389 -1.73 12.04 0.23
C ASP A 389 -0.38 12.10 0.96
N ASN A 390 0.44 13.10 0.61
CA ASN A 390 1.71 13.35 1.28
C ASN A 390 1.53 13.90 2.70
N GLY A 391 0.33 14.36 3.08
CA GLY A 391 -0.02 14.92 4.39
C GLY A 391 -0.10 16.45 4.45
N ASN A 392 0.05 17.16 3.33
CA ASN A 392 -0.20 18.61 3.30
C ASN A 392 -1.71 18.89 3.32
N ILE A 393 -2.13 19.90 4.09
CA ILE A 393 -3.49 20.43 4.07
C ILE A 393 -3.43 21.80 3.38
N GLU A 394 -3.93 21.87 2.16
CA GLU A 394 -3.83 23.03 1.27
C GLU A 394 -5.15 23.79 1.22
N ASN A 395 -5.09 25.12 1.35
CA ASN A 395 -6.23 25.98 1.13
C ASN A 395 -6.45 26.19 -0.37
N LEU A 396 -7.62 25.81 -0.89
CA LEU A 396 -7.90 25.84 -2.33
C LEU A 396 -8.00 27.26 -2.89
N LYS A 397 -8.35 28.26 -2.06
CA LYS A 397 -8.48 29.65 -2.50
C LYS A 397 -7.13 30.33 -2.69
N TYR A 398 -6.19 30.08 -1.79
CA TYR A 398 -4.92 30.80 -1.74
C TYR A 398 -3.71 29.98 -2.23
N GLY A 399 -3.84 28.66 -2.38
CA GLY A 399 -2.72 27.78 -2.73
C GLY A 399 -1.63 27.71 -1.64
N LEU A 400 -1.96 28.12 -0.42
CA LEU A 400 -1.09 28.07 0.76
C LEU A 400 -1.45 26.87 1.63
N VAL A 401 -0.50 26.39 2.43
CA VAL A 401 -0.68 25.19 3.25
C VAL A 401 -0.71 25.50 4.74
N LEU A 402 -1.54 24.74 5.48
CA LEU A 402 -1.58 24.76 6.93
C LEU A 402 -0.21 24.38 7.50
N SER A 403 0.33 25.24 8.35
CA SER A 403 1.71 25.14 8.83
C SER A 403 1.80 25.43 10.32
N ALA A 404 2.66 24.69 10.99
CA ALA A 404 3.09 24.96 12.36
C ALA A 404 4.54 25.43 12.36
N PHE A 405 4.75 26.72 12.08
CA PHE A 405 6.11 27.29 11.95
C PHE A 405 6.92 27.19 13.24
N HIS A 406 6.27 27.24 14.40
CA HIS A 406 6.87 26.95 15.71
C HIS A 406 6.36 25.59 16.24
N GLY A 407 7.26 24.83 16.86
CA GLY A 407 6.99 23.45 17.33
C GLY A 407 6.63 23.33 18.80
N SER A 408 6.30 24.45 19.46
CA SER A 408 5.96 24.50 20.88
C SER A 408 4.45 24.46 21.09
N VAL A 409 4.01 24.01 22.26
CA VAL A 409 2.60 24.12 22.67
C VAL A 409 2.15 25.59 22.63
N TYR A 410 0.89 25.85 22.26
CA TYR A 410 0.31 27.18 22.02
C TYR A 410 0.86 27.94 20.81
N SER A 411 1.71 27.32 19.98
CA SER A 411 2.10 27.93 18.71
C SER A 411 0.89 28.06 17.80
N LYS A 412 0.60 29.28 17.32
CA LYS A 412 -0.46 29.53 16.34
C LYS A 412 -0.12 28.88 15.01
N LEU A 413 -1.13 28.32 14.35
CA LEU A 413 -1.00 27.81 12.99
C LEU A 413 -1.11 28.95 11.98
N THR A 414 -0.33 28.86 10.91
CA THR A 414 -0.25 29.84 9.84
C THR A 414 -0.49 29.19 8.47
N LEU A 415 -0.80 30.04 7.49
CA LEU A 415 -0.72 29.73 6.08
C LEU A 415 0.68 30.03 5.59
N GLU A 416 1.33 29.08 4.93
CA GLU A 416 2.67 29.29 4.37
C GLU A 416 2.76 28.80 2.93
N THR A 417 3.82 29.24 2.25
CA THR A 417 4.20 28.65 0.95
C THR A 417 4.54 27.18 1.16
N ASN A 418 4.05 26.31 0.29
CA ASN A 418 4.34 24.89 0.39
C ASN A 418 5.82 24.62 0.08
N THR A 419 6.56 24.21 1.12
CA THR A 419 7.97 23.80 1.04
C THR A 419 8.14 22.31 1.37
N TYR A 420 7.02 21.60 1.57
CA TYR A 420 6.95 20.22 2.01
C TYR A 420 7.69 19.95 3.32
N ALA A 421 7.81 20.97 4.17
CA ALA A 421 8.46 20.85 5.47
C ALA A 421 7.71 19.93 6.44
N SER A 422 8.43 19.39 7.42
CA SER A 422 7.82 18.63 8.53
C SER A 422 6.85 19.51 9.33
N SER A 423 7.11 20.83 9.42
CA SER A 423 6.15 21.81 9.95
C SER A 423 4.83 21.92 9.17
N GLN A 424 4.75 21.36 7.97
CA GLN A 424 3.59 21.35 7.08
C GLN A 424 3.01 19.93 6.90
N GLY A 425 3.47 18.98 7.72
CA GLY A 425 3.06 17.58 7.69
C GLY A 425 1.95 17.28 8.69
N TRP A 426 0.88 16.68 8.19
CA TRP A 426 -0.29 16.32 8.98
C TRP A 426 -0.77 14.90 8.67
N ARG A 427 -1.31 14.23 9.69
CA ARG A 427 -2.03 12.95 9.59
C ARG A 427 -3.33 13.02 10.35
N LEU A 428 -4.35 12.41 9.77
CA LEU A 428 -5.65 12.28 10.38
C LEU A 428 -5.74 10.97 11.15
N GLY A 429 -6.41 10.99 12.31
CA GLY A 429 -6.74 9.77 13.05
C GLY A 429 -6.59 9.93 14.56
N ASN A 430 -7.24 9.04 15.29
CA ASN A 430 -7.46 9.13 16.73
C ASN A 430 -6.42 8.38 17.57
N ASN A 431 -5.66 7.46 16.97
CA ASN A 431 -4.53 6.85 17.67
C ASN A 431 -3.40 7.88 17.73
N THR A 432 -3.10 8.43 18.90
CA THR A 432 -2.14 9.52 19.10
C THR A 432 -0.68 9.08 19.05
N GLU A 433 -0.41 7.79 19.27
CA GLU A 433 0.94 7.27 19.31
C GLU A 433 1.56 7.13 17.91
N PRO A 434 2.88 7.34 17.77
CA PRO A 434 3.57 7.07 16.53
C PRO A 434 3.68 5.56 16.31
N VAL A 435 3.88 5.16 15.06
CA VAL A 435 4.25 3.76 14.78
C VAL A 435 5.72 3.58 15.13
N VAL A 436 6.03 2.58 15.95
CA VAL A 436 7.40 2.31 16.44
C VAL A 436 7.93 1.08 15.73
N THR A 437 8.88 1.20 14.79
CA THR A 437 9.26 0.07 13.93
C THR A 437 10.72 0.00 13.52
N PRO A 438 11.30 -1.21 13.32
CA PRO A 438 12.55 -1.30 12.61
C PRO A 438 12.35 -0.90 11.15
N ILE A 439 13.35 -0.21 10.61
CA ILE A 439 13.43 0.11 9.19
C ILE A 439 14.51 -0.80 8.60
N VAL A 440 14.09 -1.77 7.80
CA VAL A 440 14.93 -2.81 7.21
C VAL A 440 15.21 -2.41 5.76
N GLY A 441 16.48 -2.37 5.36
CA GLY A 441 16.89 -2.01 4.01
C GLY A 441 17.69 -3.10 3.32
N PHE A 442 18.67 -2.68 2.53
CA PHE A 442 19.56 -3.54 1.75
C PHE A 442 20.11 -4.74 2.54
N GLU A 443 20.09 -5.93 1.92
CA GLU A 443 20.51 -7.22 2.52
C GLU A 443 19.78 -7.58 3.83
N SER A 444 18.52 -7.17 3.97
CA SER A 444 17.68 -7.46 5.15
C SER A 444 18.28 -6.96 6.47
N LYS A 445 19.08 -5.88 6.40
CA LYS A 445 19.72 -5.24 7.56
C LYS A 445 18.87 -4.09 8.10
N CYS A 446 18.92 -3.88 9.41
CA CYS A 446 18.18 -2.84 10.11
C CYS A 446 18.97 -1.54 10.19
N MET A 447 18.28 -0.41 10.02
CA MET A 447 18.87 0.91 10.19
C MET A 447 19.09 1.22 11.67
N HIS A 448 20.35 1.48 12.04
CA HIS A 448 20.78 1.76 13.41
C HIS A 448 20.63 3.25 13.76
N THR A 449 20.06 3.53 14.93
CA THR A 449 19.89 4.90 15.46
C THR A 449 21.23 5.59 15.74
N GLY A 450 21.34 6.90 15.49
CA GLY A 450 22.54 7.70 15.79
C GLY A 450 23.76 7.53 14.87
N THR A 451 23.84 6.48 14.05
CA THR A 451 24.87 6.35 12.99
C THR A 451 24.30 6.30 11.58
N LEU A 452 22.98 6.04 11.47
CA LEU A 452 22.28 5.77 10.21
C LEU A 452 22.94 4.70 9.34
N LYS A 453 23.64 3.74 9.96
CA LYS A 453 24.22 2.58 9.26
C LYS A 453 23.28 1.39 9.30
N LEU A 454 23.36 0.55 8.28
CA LEU A 454 22.68 -0.74 8.28
C LEU A 454 23.50 -1.77 9.04
N VAL A 455 22.86 -2.43 10.00
CA VAL A 455 23.44 -3.48 10.85
C VAL A 455 22.56 -4.74 10.82
N GLN A 456 23.10 -5.86 11.30
CA GLN A 456 22.27 -7.07 11.45
C GLN A 456 21.13 -6.81 12.43
N CYS A 457 19.91 -7.18 12.06
CA CYS A 457 18.73 -6.96 12.88
C CYS A 457 18.81 -7.80 14.16
N THR A 458 18.69 -7.14 15.32
CA THR A 458 18.72 -7.76 16.66
C THR A 458 17.42 -7.55 17.44
N ASN A 459 16.45 -6.80 16.88
CA ASN A 459 15.18 -6.44 17.52
C ASN A 459 15.35 -5.64 18.83
N THR A 460 16.45 -4.92 18.96
CA THR A 460 16.74 -4.05 20.11
C THR A 460 16.18 -2.64 19.90
N ASN A 461 16.08 -1.85 20.98
CA ASN A 461 15.54 -0.47 20.87
C ASN A 461 16.41 0.47 20.03
N VAL A 462 17.69 0.15 19.80
CA VAL A 462 18.60 0.95 18.96
C VAL A 462 18.36 0.79 17.46
N GLU A 463 17.47 -0.13 17.06
CA GLU A 463 17.02 -0.33 15.68
C GLU A 463 15.58 0.15 15.47
N LYS A 464 14.90 0.61 16.54
CA LYS A 464 13.51 1.06 16.48
C LYS A 464 13.42 2.55 16.18
N TRP A 465 12.51 2.87 15.27
CA TRP A 465 12.22 4.22 14.80
C TRP A 465 10.77 4.56 15.04
N GLU A 466 10.52 5.75 15.57
CA GLU A 466 9.19 6.32 15.68
C GLU A 466 8.85 7.11 14.42
N LEU A 467 7.76 6.72 13.76
CA LEU A 467 7.23 7.35 12.57
C LEU A 467 6.17 8.38 12.99
N TYR A 468 6.55 9.66 12.99
CA TYR A 468 5.72 10.74 13.50
C TYR A 468 4.66 11.19 12.47
N PRO A 469 3.54 11.78 12.94
CA PRO A 469 2.49 12.27 12.05
C PRO A 469 2.91 13.47 11.18
N ASP A 470 3.97 14.18 11.54
CA ASP A 470 4.58 15.21 10.69
C ASP A 470 5.46 14.64 9.56
N GLY A 471 5.62 13.31 9.50
CA GLY A 471 6.48 12.60 8.56
C GLY A 471 7.95 12.60 8.94
N THR A 472 8.32 13.09 10.13
CA THR A 472 9.67 12.87 10.66
C THR A 472 9.86 11.42 11.10
N VAL A 473 11.08 10.92 10.95
CA VAL A 473 11.50 9.59 11.42
C VAL A 473 12.50 9.81 12.54
N ARG A 474 12.15 9.36 13.75
CA ARG A 474 12.91 9.69 14.98
C ARG A 474 13.41 8.42 15.66
N PRO A 475 14.62 8.40 16.22
CA PRO A 475 15.09 7.23 16.94
C PRO A 475 14.29 7.07 18.24
N SER A 476 13.85 5.84 18.55
CA SER A 476 13.07 5.57 19.78
C SER A 476 13.87 5.83 21.07
N THR A 477 15.20 5.88 20.97
CA THR A 477 16.09 6.20 22.09
C THR A 477 16.18 7.71 22.37
N ASN A 478 15.91 8.58 21.38
CA ASN A 478 15.93 10.02 21.56
C ASN A 478 15.11 10.78 20.50
N THR A 479 13.87 11.11 20.85
CA THR A 479 12.90 11.71 19.92
C THR A 479 13.08 13.22 19.68
N VAL A 480 14.11 13.83 20.26
CA VAL A 480 14.50 15.22 19.97
C VAL A 480 15.13 15.34 18.58
N TYR A 481 15.73 14.25 18.11
CA TYR A 481 16.40 14.19 16.81
C TYR A 481 15.57 13.45 15.77
N CYS A 482 15.85 13.72 14.49
CA CYS A 482 15.26 13.02 13.36
C CYS A 482 16.25 12.92 12.21
N ILE A 483 15.96 11.95 11.34
CA ILE A 483 16.65 11.77 10.06
C ILE A 483 16.44 13.02 9.20
N THR A 484 17.54 13.55 8.68
CA THR A 484 17.54 14.72 7.81
C THR A 484 18.26 14.43 6.49
N SER A 485 17.80 15.06 5.40
CA SER A 485 18.47 15.00 4.10
C SER A 485 19.74 15.86 4.03
N LYS A 486 19.98 16.71 5.03
CA LYS A 486 21.15 17.59 5.11
C LYS A 486 22.34 16.86 5.75
N PRO A 487 23.57 17.02 5.25
CA PRO A 487 24.74 16.37 5.83
C PRO A 487 24.95 16.80 7.28
N SER A 488 24.96 15.85 8.21
CA SER A 488 25.50 16.01 9.57
C SER A 488 26.44 14.84 9.86
N GLU A 489 27.47 15.07 10.68
CA GLU A 489 28.46 14.02 11.04
C GLU A 489 27.82 12.82 11.75
N THR A 490 26.62 12.99 12.32
CA THR A 490 25.84 11.97 13.04
C THR A 490 24.60 11.47 12.29
N GLY A 491 24.26 12.03 11.13
CA GLY A 491 23.05 11.69 10.36
C GLY A 491 21.71 12.22 10.94
N ASP A 492 21.64 12.43 12.26
CA ASP A 492 20.46 12.95 12.96
C ASP A 492 20.70 14.42 13.42
N THR A 493 19.71 15.30 13.22
CA THR A 493 19.72 16.70 13.71
C THR A 493 18.47 17.01 14.53
N SER A 494 18.51 18.08 15.33
CA SER A 494 17.31 18.52 16.09
C SER A 494 16.14 18.76 15.14
N CYS A 495 14.97 18.21 15.46
CA CYS A 495 13.77 18.34 14.62
C CYS A 495 13.21 19.77 14.67
N SER A 496 13.66 20.58 13.72
CA SER A 496 13.43 22.02 13.67
C SER A 496 12.21 22.43 12.85
N GLY A 497 11.54 21.48 12.18
CA GLY A 497 10.39 21.75 11.32
C GLY A 497 10.73 22.00 9.85
N GLY A 498 11.92 21.58 9.39
CA GLY A 498 12.46 21.89 8.06
C GLY A 498 12.01 20.96 6.92
N ASN A 499 12.34 21.32 5.67
CA ASN A 499 12.04 20.56 4.45
C ASN A 499 12.87 19.28 4.25
N GLY A 500 14.05 19.20 4.88
CA GLY A 500 14.87 17.99 4.85
C GLY A 500 14.48 16.91 5.86
N GLU A 501 13.48 17.16 6.70
CA GLU A 501 13.15 16.30 7.86
C GLU A 501 11.96 15.37 7.59
N ARG A 502 11.24 15.55 6.46
CA ARG A 502 9.98 14.86 6.19
C ARG A 502 10.13 13.79 5.13
N TRP A 503 9.74 12.57 5.49
CA TRP A 503 9.91 11.37 4.70
C TRP A 503 8.57 10.70 4.38
N LEU A 504 8.46 10.14 3.18
CA LEU A 504 7.31 9.39 2.69
C LEU A 504 7.73 7.96 2.35
N PHE A 505 7.03 7.00 2.95
CA PHE A 505 7.20 5.58 2.63
C PHE A 505 6.32 5.23 1.43
N ASN A 506 6.94 4.85 0.32
CA ASN A 506 6.29 4.67 -0.97
C ASN A 506 5.98 3.19 -1.26
N LEU A 507 5.05 2.95 -2.19
CA LEU A 507 4.59 1.60 -2.56
C LEU A 507 5.60 0.80 -3.37
N ASP A 508 6.61 1.47 -3.94
CA ASP A 508 7.75 0.86 -4.62
C ASP A 508 8.87 0.45 -3.64
N GLY A 509 8.65 0.63 -2.33
CA GLY A 509 9.62 0.34 -1.27
C GLY A 509 10.61 1.48 -1.01
N SER A 510 10.61 2.56 -1.80
CA SER A 510 11.49 3.69 -1.52
C SER A 510 10.99 4.52 -0.33
N ILE A 511 11.92 5.17 0.36
CA ILE A 511 11.61 6.24 1.33
C ILE A 511 12.09 7.55 0.69
N SER A 512 11.15 8.42 0.31
CA SER A 512 11.46 9.69 -0.37
C SER A 512 11.29 10.90 0.54
N ASP A 513 11.90 12.02 0.15
CA ASP A 513 11.46 13.32 0.67
C ASP A 513 10.00 13.61 0.28
N ALA A 514 9.37 14.58 0.94
CA ALA A 514 7.95 14.89 0.72
C ALA A 514 7.63 15.58 -0.62
N SER A 515 8.64 16.17 -1.27
CA SER A 515 8.59 16.61 -2.66
C SER A 515 8.79 15.47 -3.66
N ASN A 516 9.15 14.27 -3.18
CA ASN A 516 9.30 13.05 -3.98
C ASN A 516 10.41 13.15 -5.05
N THR A 517 11.46 13.92 -4.74
CA THR A 517 12.62 14.23 -5.58
C THR A 517 13.86 13.44 -5.20
N HIS A 518 14.05 13.16 -3.91
CA HIS A 518 15.18 12.41 -3.38
C HIS A 518 14.70 11.21 -2.59
N VAL A 519 15.55 10.18 -2.48
CA VAL A 519 15.28 8.96 -1.72
C VAL A 519 16.43 8.64 -0.79
N LEU A 520 16.12 7.94 0.32
CA LEU A 520 17.13 7.28 1.14
C LEU A 520 17.78 6.16 0.33
N GLN A 521 19.10 6.10 0.35
CA GLN A 521 19.89 5.08 -0.33
C GLN A 521 21.05 4.59 0.54
N VAL A 522 21.49 3.35 0.30
CA VAL A 522 22.59 2.71 1.02
C VAL A 522 23.84 2.69 0.16
N ASN A 523 24.91 3.33 0.65
CA ASN A 523 26.18 3.32 -0.06
C ASN A 523 27.01 2.04 0.20
N LYS A 524 28.18 1.95 -0.45
CA LYS A 524 29.02 0.73 -0.39
C LYS A 524 29.54 0.40 1.01
N THR A 525 29.58 1.35 1.93
CA THR A 525 30.00 1.15 3.32
C THR A 525 28.83 0.98 4.28
N TYR A 526 27.62 0.69 3.75
CA TYR A 526 26.38 0.52 4.52
C TYR A 526 25.90 1.76 5.28
N ASN A 527 26.38 2.95 4.91
CA ASN A 527 25.83 4.18 5.44
C ASN A 527 24.58 4.55 4.64
N THR A 528 23.57 5.08 5.33
CA THR A 528 22.40 5.68 4.69
C THR A 528 22.73 7.12 4.29
N GLU A 529 22.36 7.49 3.07
CA GLU A 529 22.54 8.82 2.50
C GLU A 529 21.33 9.18 1.62
N THR A 530 21.31 10.39 1.08
CA THR A 530 20.29 10.84 0.13
C THR A 530 20.79 10.76 -1.30
N GLY A 531 19.97 10.17 -2.16
CA GLY A 531 20.20 10.08 -3.60
C GLY A 531 19.04 10.68 -4.39
N VAL A 532 19.28 10.94 -5.68
CA VAL A 532 18.22 11.33 -6.62
C VAL A 532 17.31 10.11 -6.85
N ARG A 533 16.00 10.34 -6.85
CA ARG A 533 15.05 9.27 -7.17
C ARG A 533 15.20 8.86 -8.64
N SER A 534 15.39 7.57 -8.89
CA SER A 534 15.39 7.00 -10.24
C SER A 534 14.00 7.14 -10.89
N ALA A 535 13.96 7.37 -12.20
CA ALA A 535 12.71 7.52 -12.95
C ALA A 535 11.98 6.19 -13.19
N ASP A 536 12.71 5.07 -13.24
CA ASP A 536 12.15 3.78 -13.64
C ASP A 536 11.65 2.97 -12.43
N SER A 537 12.54 2.65 -11.49
CA SER A 537 12.28 1.91 -10.24
C SER A 537 13.42 2.15 -9.24
N PRO A 538 13.17 2.03 -7.91
CA PRO A 538 14.24 2.02 -6.93
C PRO A 538 15.13 0.78 -7.07
N THR A 539 16.42 0.95 -6.83
CA THR A 539 17.38 -0.18 -6.72
C THR A 539 17.22 -0.89 -5.38
N ASP A 540 17.80 -2.09 -5.21
CA ASP A 540 17.83 -2.80 -3.91
C ASP A 540 18.43 -1.97 -2.77
N ARG A 541 19.33 -1.03 -3.11
CA ARG A 541 19.96 -0.09 -2.16
C ARG A 541 19.06 1.10 -1.81
N GLN A 542 17.94 1.25 -2.49
CA GLN A 542 16.93 2.30 -2.29
C GLN A 542 15.59 1.71 -1.80
N THR A 543 15.48 0.39 -1.68
CA THR A 543 14.30 -0.28 -1.15
C THR A 543 14.43 -0.49 0.35
N TRP A 544 13.33 -0.18 1.03
CA TRP A 544 13.19 -0.26 2.46
C TRP A 544 11.86 -0.95 2.77
N SER A 545 11.84 -1.66 3.88
CA SER A 545 10.65 -2.22 4.47
C SER A 545 10.58 -1.79 5.92
N ILE A 546 9.36 -1.60 6.39
CA ILE A 546 9.09 -1.45 7.80
C ILE A 546 8.29 -2.66 8.24
N ASN A 547 8.39 -3.03 9.51
CA ASN A 547 7.38 -3.92 10.03
C ASN A 547 6.07 -3.14 10.06
N THR A 548 5.21 -3.47 9.10
CA THR A 548 3.96 -2.74 8.86
C THR A 548 2.82 -3.25 9.72
N LEU A 549 2.97 -4.42 10.34
CA LEU A 549 2.00 -5.02 11.25
C LEU A 549 2.73 -5.29 12.57
N TYR A 550 2.45 -4.44 13.55
CA TYR A 550 2.72 -4.75 14.96
C TYR A 550 1.78 -5.87 15.36
#